data_AF-A0A6A5GFX0-F1
#
_entry.id   AF-A0A6A5GFX0-F1
#
_cell.length_a   1.000
_cell.length_b   1.000
_cell.length_c   1.000
_cell.angle_alpha   90.00
_cell.angle_beta   90.00
_cell.angle_gamma   90.00
#
_symmetry.space_group_name_H-M   'P 1'
#
loop_
_entity.id
_entity.type
_entity.pdbx_description
1 polymer ?
#
loop_
_entity_poly.entity_id
_entity_poly.type
_entity_poly.pdbx_seq_one_letter_code
_entity_poly.pdbx_strand_id
1 'polypeptide(L)'
;MFTPTMKTVMFDEQYCLGYNFLRSQKPFREDGLEPVTLTTHGTSGIIEEIEKKSTSWDGPISFALFIDYHSHRALEYIADVHRCNKKFQEKVSVQIAFRISPYQMFCQPIQYPKSLRSCEDFIRNQKQYQREIDAPFQLYPFNIMRNLARKGAQSDLHLLMDADMITSDGFATKVKKISNEMITGKKMNALVIRRFETNKKLIPRDNIQLEAAFDNKT
;
A
#
# COMPACT_ATOMS: atom_id res chain seq x y z
N MET A 1 5.52 22.99 -19.45
CA MET A 1 5.80 21.63 -18.93
C MET A 1 4.47 21.09 -18.40
N PHE A 2 3.95 19.98 -18.91
CA PHE A 2 2.63 19.48 -18.49
C PHE A 2 2.74 18.82 -17.10
N THR A 3 2.01 19.35 -16.13
CA THR A 3 1.84 18.71 -14.81
C THR A 3 0.94 17.48 -14.99
N PRO A 4 1.40 16.28 -14.63
CA PRO A 4 0.54 15.10 -14.60
C PRO A 4 -0.72 15.38 -13.77
N THR A 5 -1.88 14.98 -14.30
CA THR A 5 -3.17 15.14 -13.64
C THR A 5 -3.83 13.79 -13.46
N MET A 6 -4.32 13.52 -12.25
CA MET A 6 -5.11 12.34 -11.95
C MET A 6 -6.57 12.74 -11.71
N LYS A 7 -7.50 12.10 -12.41
CA LYS A 7 -8.93 12.27 -12.16
C LYS A 7 -9.33 11.65 -10.83
N THR A 8 -10.28 12.30 -10.17
CA THR A 8 -10.78 11.90 -8.86
C THR A 8 -12.30 11.79 -8.91
N VAL A 9 -12.86 10.89 -8.09
CA VAL A 9 -14.29 10.61 -8.01
C VAL A 9 -14.77 10.95 -6.60
N MET A 10 -15.91 11.64 -6.52
CA MET A 10 -16.52 11.97 -5.24
C MET A 10 -17.11 10.72 -4.57
N PHE A 11 -16.89 10.62 -3.27
CA PHE A 11 -17.42 9.56 -2.42
C PHE A 11 -18.01 10.16 -1.15
N ASP A 12 -19.24 9.77 -0.84
CA ASP A 12 -19.98 10.17 0.36
C ASP A 12 -20.02 11.69 0.60
N GLU A 13 -20.03 12.46 -0.51
CA GLU A 13 -20.05 13.94 -0.54
C GLU A 13 -18.94 14.63 0.27
N GLN A 14 -17.94 13.88 0.72
CA GLN A 14 -16.91 14.37 1.64
C GLN A 14 -15.50 14.02 1.18
N TYR A 15 -15.33 13.01 0.34
CA TYR A 15 -14.03 12.50 -0.05
C TYR A 15 -13.88 12.47 -1.56
N CYS A 16 -12.66 12.72 -2.02
CA CYS A 16 -12.24 12.50 -3.39
C CYS A 16 -11.28 11.32 -3.45
N LEU A 17 -11.61 10.35 -4.30
CA LEU A 17 -10.84 9.12 -4.48
C LEU A 17 -10.16 9.15 -5.85
N GLY A 18 -8.85 9.01 -5.87
CA GLY A 18 -8.03 8.89 -7.07
C GLY A 18 -7.46 7.47 -7.18
N TYR A 19 -7.73 6.81 -8.30
CA TYR A 19 -7.22 5.48 -8.60
C TYR A 19 -6.02 5.55 -9.54
N ASN A 20 -5.09 4.61 -9.35
CA ASN A 20 -3.89 4.45 -10.16
C ASN A 20 -3.04 5.72 -10.22
N PHE A 21 -2.86 6.40 -9.07
CA PHE A 21 -1.88 7.49 -8.97
C PHE A 21 -0.49 7.00 -9.37
N LEU A 22 -0.12 5.84 -8.85
CA LEU A 22 1.01 5.06 -9.31
C LEU A 22 0.54 3.63 -9.57
N ARG A 23 1.07 3.03 -10.62
CA ARG A 23 0.71 1.67 -11.03
C ARG A 23 1.95 0.77 -10.93
N SER A 24 1.79 -0.39 -10.32
CA SER A 24 2.84 -1.43 -10.31
C SER A 24 3.12 -1.91 -11.73
N GLN A 25 4.39 -2.14 -12.03
CA GLN A 25 4.85 -2.46 -13.39
C GLN A 25 5.07 -3.96 -13.64
N LYS A 26 5.27 -4.78 -12.59
CA LYS A 26 5.53 -6.20 -12.75
C LYS A 26 4.23 -6.98 -13.04
N PRO A 27 4.21 -7.89 -14.03
CA PRO A 27 3.14 -8.86 -14.17
C PRO A 27 3.25 -9.96 -13.09
N PHE A 28 2.12 -10.41 -12.55
CA PHE A 28 2.09 -11.44 -11.48
C PHE A 28 1.31 -12.71 -11.85
N ARG A 29 0.90 -12.85 -13.11
CA ARG A 29 0.12 -13.98 -13.66
C ARG A 29 0.96 -14.85 -14.61
N GLU A 30 2.23 -15.07 -14.29
CA GLU A 30 3.16 -15.83 -15.15
C GLU A 30 2.85 -17.35 -15.16
N ASP A 31 2.26 -17.86 -14.09
CA ASP A 31 1.90 -19.27 -13.86
C ASP A 31 0.42 -19.57 -14.14
N GLY A 32 -0.33 -18.61 -14.70
CA GLY A 32 -1.77 -18.71 -14.96
C GLY A 32 -2.66 -18.60 -13.71
N LEU A 33 -2.10 -18.43 -12.51
CA LEU A 33 -2.84 -18.25 -11.27
C LEU A 33 -3.03 -16.77 -10.92
N GLU A 34 -4.17 -16.46 -10.31
CA GLU A 34 -4.47 -15.11 -9.84
C GLU A 34 -3.58 -14.77 -8.64
N PRO A 35 -2.84 -13.66 -8.66
CA PRO A 35 -1.96 -13.28 -7.55
C PRO A 35 -2.77 -12.72 -6.38
N VAL A 36 -2.26 -12.95 -5.17
CA VAL A 36 -2.84 -12.34 -3.97
C VAL A 36 -2.24 -10.95 -3.79
N THR A 37 -3.05 -9.91 -3.94
CA THR A 37 -2.63 -8.53 -3.67
C THR A 37 -2.72 -8.25 -2.18
N LEU A 38 -1.62 -7.76 -1.60
CA LEU A 38 -1.66 -7.14 -0.29
C LEU A 38 -2.37 -5.78 -0.40
N THR A 39 -3.56 -5.69 0.17
CA THR A 39 -4.32 -4.45 0.27
C THR A 39 -4.06 -3.82 1.64
N THR A 40 -3.51 -2.61 1.64
CA THR A 40 -3.16 -1.89 2.87
C THR A 40 -3.40 -0.39 2.68
N HIS A 41 -3.38 0.34 3.78
CA HIS A 41 -3.75 1.74 3.78
C HIS A 41 -3.11 2.50 4.93
N GLY A 42 -3.05 3.82 4.80
CA GLY A 42 -2.59 4.68 5.87
C GLY A 42 -2.44 6.12 5.43
N THR A 43 -1.71 6.88 6.24
CA THR A 43 -1.36 8.28 5.98
C THR A 43 0.08 8.37 5.49
N SER A 44 0.58 9.59 5.25
CA SER A 44 2.01 9.81 4.96
C SER A 44 2.97 9.22 6.00
N GLY A 45 2.53 9.10 7.26
CA GLY A 45 3.37 8.60 8.36
C GLY A 45 3.76 7.12 8.25
N ILE A 46 3.12 6.35 7.38
CA ILE A 46 3.40 4.91 7.21
C ILE A 46 4.15 4.57 5.91
N ILE A 47 4.60 5.58 5.16
CA ILE A 47 5.21 5.34 3.84
C ILE A 47 6.46 4.46 3.97
N GLU A 48 7.25 4.63 5.03
CA GLU A 48 8.44 3.81 5.30
C GLU A 48 8.09 2.31 5.42
N GLU A 49 6.98 2.01 6.08
CA GLU A 49 6.47 0.67 6.26
C GLU A 49 6.07 0.07 4.91
N ILE A 50 5.45 0.85 4.04
CA ILE A 50 5.11 0.41 2.68
C ILE A 50 6.38 0.14 1.85
N GLU A 51 7.40 0.98 1.97
CA GLU A 51 8.70 0.76 1.33
C GLU A 51 9.33 -0.56 1.80
N LYS A 52 9.32 -0.83 3.11
CA LYS A 52 9.79 -2.11 3.67
C LYS A 52 8.95 -3.28 3.15
N LYS A 53 7.62 -3.12 3.07
CA LYS A 53 6.70 -4.12 2.51
C LYS A 53 6.99 -4.46 1.05
N SER A 54 7.39 -3.50 0.23
CA SER A 54 7.79 -3.79 -1.16
C SER A 54 8.94 -4.81 -1.25
N THR A 55 9.76 -4.90 -0.19
CA THR A 55 10.82 -5.90 -0.10
C THR A 55 10.36 -7.22 0.50
N SER A 56 9.56 -7.21 1.57
CA SER A 56 9.19 -8.42 2.31
C SER A 56 7.97 -9.17 1.75
N TRP A 57 7.07 -8.47 1.06
CA TRP A 57 5.93 -9.10 0.38
C TRP A 57 6.33 -9.52 -1.04
N ASP A 58 6.03 -10.77 -1.38
CA ASP A 58 6.40 -11.42 -2.64
C ASP A 58 5.33 -11.35 -3.73
N GLY A 59 4.23 -10.64 -3.50
CA GLY A 59 3.16 -10.39 -4.47
C GLY A 59 2.96 -8.90 -4.82
N PRO A 60 1.86 -8.57 -5.53
CA PRO A 60 1.44 -7.19 -5.74
C PRO A 60 0.95 -6.54 -4.45
N ILE A 61 1.06 -5.21 -4.36
CA ILE A 61 0.62 -4.37 -3.24
C ILE A 61 -0.29 -3.27 -3.79
N SER A 62 -1.47 -3.11 -3.18
CA SER A 62 -2.34 -1.96 -3.37
C SER A 62 -2.37 -1.13 -2.09
N PHE A 63 -1.82 0.07 -2.18
CA PHE A 63 -1.70 0.98 -1.05
C PHE A 63 -2.64 2.19 -1.24
N ALA A 64 -3.57 2.39 -0.31
CA ALA A 64 -4.36 3.62 -0.26
C ALA A 64 -3.74 4.64 0.71
N LEU A 65 -3.28 5.76 0.15
CA LEU A 65 -2.68 6.88 0.87
C LEU A 65 -3.72 7.98 1.09
N PHE A 66 -3.98 8.31 2.36
CA PHE A 66 -4.79 9.46 2.72
C PHE A 66 -3.89 10.68 2.87
N ILE A 67 -4.27 11.76 2.20
CA ILE A 67 -3.59 13.05 2.28
C ILE A 67 -4.58 14.18 2.57
N ASP A 68 -4.02 15.27 3.04
CA ASP A 68 -4.66 16.58 3.17
C ASP A 68 -3.69 17.66 2.65
N TYR A 69 -4.03 18.93 2.88
CA TYR A 69 -3.20 20.05 2.48
C TYR A 69 -1.78 20.00 3.08
N HIS A 70 -1.63 19.57 4.33
CA HIS A 70 -0.34 19.53 5.03
C HIS A 70 0.54 18.39 4.50
N SER A 71 -0.07 17.26 4.16
CA SER A 71 0.63 16.06 3.69
C SER A 71 0.78 15.97 2.17
N HIS A 72 0.53 17.04 1.41
CA HIS A 72 0.61 17.03 -0.07
C HIS A 72 1.98 16.62 -0.61
N ARG A 73 3.06 16.94 0.13
CA ARG A 73 4.44 16.53 -0.22
C ARG A 73 4.63 15.01 -0.30
N ALA A 74 3.75 14.24 0.36
CA ALA A 74 3.73 12.79 0.26
C ALA A 74 3.55 12.30 -1.18
N LEU A 75 2.82 13.06 -2.02
CA LEU A 75 2.61 12.72 -3.43
C LEU A 75 3.91 12.76 -4.23
N GLU A 76 4.72 13.81 -4.02
CA GLU A 76 6.03 13.92 -4.66
C GLU A 76 6.97 12.83 -4.17
N TYR A 77 7.03 12.63 -2.86
CA TYR A 77 7.92 11.64 -2.26
C TYR A 77 7.59 10.22 -2.76
N ILE A 78 6.32 9.81 -2.72
CA ILE A 78 5.95 8.44 -3.12
C ILE A 78 6.11 8.23 -4.64
N ALA A 79 5.98 9.29 -5.45
CA ALA A 79 6.32 9.25 -6.86
C ALA A 79 7.83 9.10 -7.09
N ASP A 80 8.66 9.75 -6.27
CA ASP A 80 10.11 9.57 -6.29
C ASP A 80 10.52 8.15 -5.86
N VAL A 81 9.91 7.61 -4.81
CA VAL A 81 10.10 6.20 -4.40
C VAL A 81 9.75 5.26 -5.54
N HIS A 82 8.59 5.43 -6.18
CA HIS A 82 8.17 4.56 -7.28
C HIS A 82 9.08 4.66 -8.51
N ARG A 83 9.66 5.82 -8.78
CA ARG A 83 10.63 5.98 -9.88
C ARG A 83 12.00 5.37 -9.56
N CYS A 84 12.48 5.53 -8.34
CA CYS A 84 13.88 5.27 -7.98
C CYS A 84 14.10 3.96 -7.22
N ASN A 85 13.06 3.35 -6.66
CA ASN A 85 13.12 2.04 -6.00
C ASN A 85 12.45 0.97 -6.87
N LYS A 86 13.26 0.14 -7.52
CA LYS A 86 12.80 -0.92 -8.43
C LYS A 86 11.80 -1.89 -7.78
N LYS A 87 12.03 -2.32 -6.54
CA LYS A 87 11.11 -3.24 -5.84
C LYS A 87 9.75 -2.60 -5.59
N PHE A 88 9.75 -1.32 -5.24
CA PHE A 88 8.53 -0.54 -5.06
C PHE A 88 7.79 -0.36 -6.39
N GLN A 89 8.51 0.05 -7.44
CA GLN A 89 7.98 0.24 -8.79
C GLN A 89 7.29 -1.01 -9.34
N GLU A 90 7.94 -2.16 -9.14
CA GLU A 90 7.46 -3.45 -9.62
C GLU A 90 6.17 -3.88 -8.94
N LYS A 91 6.03 -3.63 -7.63
CA LYS A 91 5.00 -4.26 -6.80
C LYS A 91 3.89 -3.34 -6.30
N VAL A 92 4.14 -2.04 -6.14
CA VAL A 92 3.22 -1.14 -5.44
C VAL A 92 2.40 -0.31 -6.41
N SER A 93 1.07 -0.43 -6.30
CA SER A 93 0.10 0.51 -6.86
C SER A 93 -0.41 1.42 -5.75
N VAL A 94 -0.48 2.73 -6.02
CA VAL A 94 -0.90 3.75 -5.05
C VAL A 94 -2.23 4.36 -5.48
N GLN A 95 -3.15 4.43 -4.53
CA GLN A 95 -4.45 5.08 -4.63
C GLN A 95 -4.47 6.25 -3.64
N ILE A 96 -5.13 7.35 -3.98
CA ILE A 96 -5.15 8.55 -3.13
C ILE A 96 -6.58 8.81 -2.65
N ALA A 97 -6.72 9.21 -1.40
CA ALA A 97 -7.93 9.83 -0.89
C ALA A 97 -7.59 11.14 -0.19
N PHE A 98 -8.48 12.11 -0.32
CA PHE A 98 -8.44 13.34 0.48
C PHE A 98 -9.86 13.82 0.74
N ARG A 99 -10.04 14.58 1.81
CA ARG A 99 -11.32 15.21 2.13
C ARG A 99 -11.49 16.49 1.33
N ILE A 100 -12.69 16.76 0.85
CA ILE A 100 -13.01 18.04 0.22
C ILE A 100 -13.24 19.13 1.27
N SER A 101 -13.04 20.38 0.86
CA SER A 101 -13.45 21.54 1.67
C SER A 101 -14.98 21.59 1.80
N PRO A 102 -15.56 22.07 2.93
CA PRO A 102 -17.01 22.17 3.11
C PRO A 102 -17.77 22.89 1.99
N TYR A 103 -17.11 23.79 1.27
CA TYR A 103 -17.71 24.58 0.18
C TYR A 103 -17.44 24.00 -1.22
N GLN A 104 -16.72 22.88 -1.31
CA GLN A 104 -16.35 22.28 -2.58
C GLN A 104 -17.41 21.29 -3.04
N MET A 105 -18.06 21.58 -4.16
CA MET A 105 -19.15 20.74 -4.71
C MET A 105 -18.67 19.61 -5.62
N PHE A 106 -17.41 19.62 -6.04
CA PHE A 106 -16.88 18.65 -6.99
C PHE A 106 -15.41 18.31 -6.71
N CYS A 107 -15.00 17.11 -7.09
CA CYS A 107 -13.63 16.67 -6.94
C CYS A 107 -12.72 17.33 -7.97
N GLN A 108 -11.66 17.97 -7.47
CA GLN A 108 -10.61 18.51 -8.33
C GLN A 108 -9.63 17.39 -8.71
N PRO A 109 -9.12 17.38 -9.95
CA PRO A 109 -8.01 16.52 -10.31
C PRO A 109 -6.80 16.79 -9.42
N ILE A 110 -6.11 15.74 -9.00
CA ILE A 110 -4.83 15.90 -8.31
C ILE A 110 -3.79 16.27 -9.36
N GLN A 111 -3.22 17.46 -9.21
CA GLN A 111 -2.02 17.86 -9.91
C GLN A 111 -0.84 17.58 -9.01
N TYR A 112 0.18 16.92 -9.54
CA TYR A 112 1.42 16.69 -8.80
C TYR A 112 2.59 17.02 -9.71
N PRO A 113 3.59 17.76 -9.22
CA PRO A 113 4.71 18.14 -10.05
C PRO A 113 5.47 16.89 -10.47
N LYS A 114 5.88 16.87 -11.75
CA LYS A 114 6.83 15.87 -12.19
C LYS A 114 8.12 16.12 -11.41
N SER A 115 8.55 15.15 -10.62
CA SER A 115 9.78 15.31 -9.84
C SER A 115 10.95 15.63 -10.75
N LEU A 116 11.66 16.71 -10.40
CA LEU A 116 12.87 17.15 -11.09
C LEU A 116 14.14 16.57 -10.45
N ARG A 117 14.01 15.86 -9.32
CA ARG A 117 15.16 15.28 -8.59
C ARG A 117 15.78 14.14 -9.39
N SER A 118 17.09 13.95 -9.31
CA SER A 118 17.73 12.73 -9.78
C SER A 118 17.46 11.57 -8.80
N CYS A 119 17.58 10.32 -9.26
CA CYS A 119 17.41 9.18 -8.35
C CYS A 119 18.58 9.06 -7.38
N GLU A 120 19.78 9.46 -7.80
CA GLU A 120 20.98 9.52 -6.98
C GLU A 120 20.78 10.48 -5.79
N ASP A 121 20.27 11.68 -6.06
CA ASP A 121 19.99 12.68 -5.02
C ASP A 121 18.86 12.24 -4.10
N PHE A 122 17.79 11.64 -4.67
CA PHE A 122 16.67 11.13 -3.89
C PHE A 122 17.12 10.05 -2.90
N ILE A 123 17.83 9.03 -3.39
CA ILE A 123 18.29 7.91 -2.56
C ILE A 123 19.26 8.41 -1.47
N ARG A 124 20.18 9.31 -1.82
CA ARG A 124 21.16 9.87 -0.86
C ARG A 124 20.48 10.64 0.28
N ASN A 125 19.43 11.39 -0.02
CA ASN A 125 18.75 12.28 0.93
C ASN A 125 17.37 11.76 1.38
N GLN A 126 17.05 10.49 1.13
CA GLN A 126 15.71 9.96 1.29
C GLN A 126 15.12 10.19 2.69
N LYS A 127 15.91 9.92 3.74
CA LYS A 127 15.49 10.13 5.13
C LYS A 127 15.19 11.60 5.46
N GLN A 128 15.89 12.53 4.82
CA GLN A 128 15.62 13.95 4.99
C GLN A 128 14.27 14.28 4.35
N TYR A 129 14.06 13.90 3.09
CA TYR A 129 12.80 14.16 2.39
C TYR A 129 11.61 13.52 3.10
N GLN A 130 11.78 12.33 3.67
CA GLN A 130 10.75 11.67 4.46
C GLN A 130 10.35 12.48 5.70
N ARG A 131 11.31 13.11 6.40
CA ARG A 131 11.05 13.96 7.58
C ARG A 131 10.36 15.27 7.23
N GLU A 132 10.43 15.70 5.97
CA GLU A 132 9.75 16.90 5.47
C GLU A 132 8.28 16.64 5.09
N ILE A 133 7.81 15.40 5.24
CA ILE A 133 6.41 15.02 5.00
C ILE A 133 5.66 15.05 6.32
N ASP A 134 4.71 15.98 6.41
CA ASP A 134 3.83 16.07 7.56
C ASP A 134 2.78 14.95 7.54
N ALA A 135 2.36 14.52 8.73
CA ALA A 135 1.17 13.68 8.89
C ALA A 135 -0.09 14.52 8.64
N PRO A 136 -1.15 13.97 8.01
CA PRO A 136 -2.40 14.67 7.89
C PRO A 136 -3.00 14.93 9.27
N PHE A 137 -3.61 16.10 9.42
CA PHE A 137 -4.22 16.53 10.68
C PHE A 137 -5.68 16.07 10.81
N GLN A 138 -6.31 15.69 9.70
CA GLN A 138 -7.73 15.36 9.66
C GLN A 138 -8.04 13.94 10.17
N LEU A 139 -9.30 13.74 10.57
CA LEU A 139 -9.80 12.43 10.95
C LEU A 139 -9.66 11.41 9.81
N TYR A 140 -9.01 10.30 10.11
CA TYR A 140 -8.65 9.28 9.14
C TYR A 140 -9.82 8.34 8.80
N PRO A 141 -10.28 8.26 7.54
CA PRO A 141 -11.48 7.51 7.16
C PRO A 141 -11.17 6.03 6.86
N PHE A 142 -10.88 5.23 7.89
CA PHE A 142 -10.36 3.87 7.75
C PHE A 142 -11.16 2.95 6.79
N ASN A 143 -12.50 2.95 6.86
CA ASN A 143 -13.34 2.11 5.99
C ASN A 143 -13.27 2.50 4.51
N ILE A 144 -13.18 3.80 4.23
CA ILE A 144 -13.00 4.31 2.87
C ILE A 144 -11.64 3.87 2.35
N MET A 145 -10.60 4.00 3.17
CA MET A 145 -9.24 3.64 2.81
C MET A 145 -9.07 2.14 2.53
N ARG A 146 -9.68 1.27 3.34
CA ARG A 146 -9.73 -0.18 3.09
C ARG A 146 -10.37 -0.50 1.74
N ASN A 147 -11.53 0.10 1.46
CA ASN A 147 -12.25 -0.12 0.21
C ASN A 147 -11.52 0.47 -1.00
N LEU A 148 -10.84 1.61 -0.83
CA LEU A 148 -10.04 2.23 -1.86
C LEU A 148 -8.85 1.33 -2.25
N ALA A 149 -8.11 0.82 -1.26
CA ALA A 149 -7.02 -0.13 -1.49
C ALA A 149 -7.51 -1.40 -2.19
N ARG A 150 -8.64 -1.96 -1.73
CA ARG A 150 -9.27 -3.15 -2.31
C ARG A 150 -9.68 -2.94 -3.76
N LYS A 151 -10.39 -1.84 -4.07
CA LYS A 151 -10.84 -1.52 -5.43
C LYS A 151 -9.70 -1.14 -6.37
N GLY A 152 -8.61 -0.59 -5.83
CA GLY A 152 -7.41 -0.26 -6.60
C GLY A 152 -6.44 -1.42 -6.81
N ALA A 153 -6.72 -2.60 -6.24
CA ALA A 153 -5.90 -3.78 -6.43
C ALA A 153 -5.94 -4.26 -7.89
N GLN A 154 -4.81 -4.79 -8.36
CA GLN A 154 -4.66 -5.29 -9.74
C GLN A 154 -5.03 -6.77 -9.89
N SER A 155 -5.47 -7.40 -8.80
CA SER A 155 -5.89 -8.79 -8.76
C SER A 155 -7.24 -8.94 -8.09
N ASP A 156 -7.87 -10.10 -8.26
CA ASP A 156 -9.18 -10.42 -7.68
C ASP A 156 -9.05 -11.01 -6.26
N LEU A 157 -7.88 -11.55 -5.92
CA LEU A 157 -7.58 -12.10 -4.60
C LEU A 157 -6.88 -11.05 -3.74
N HIS A 158 -7.48 -10.72 -2.60
CA HIS A 158 -6.98 -9.67 -1.69
C HIS A 158 -6.65 -10.23 -0.32
N LEU A 159 -5.50 -9.85 0.20
CA LEU A 159 -5.18 -9.94 1.62
C LEU A 159 -5.28 -8.53 2.22
N LEU A 160 -6.27 -8.31 3.08
CA LEU A 160 -6.36 -7.07 3.86
C LEU A 160 -5.48 -7.19 5.11
N MET A 161 -4.51 -6.28 5.24
CA MET A 161 -3.56 -6.29 6.35
C MET A 161 -3.09 -4.88 6.67
N ASP A 162 -2.92 -4.59 7.97
CA ASP A 162 -2.40 -3.31 8.42
C ASP A 162 -0.92 -3.13 8.01
N ALA A 163 -0.50 -1.87 7.85
CA ALA A 163 0.81 -1.54 7.28
C ALA A 163 1.99 -1.91 8.19
N ASP A 164 1.77 -2.12 9.49
CA ASP A 164 2.79 -2.51 10.47
C ASP A 164 2.96 -4.03 10.58
N MET A 165 1.95 -4.82 10.20
CA MET A 165 1.98 -6.28 10.28
C MET A 165 3.05 -6.90 9.37
N ILE A 166 3.69 -7.96 9.85
CA ILE A 166 4.84 -8.58 9.20
C ILE A 166 4.45 -10.01 8.81
N THR A 167 4.54 -10.34 7.51
CA THR A 167 4.19 -11.68 6.99
C THR A 167 5.38 -12.63 7.04
N SER A 168 5.15 -13.94 7.07
CA SER A 168 6.21 -14.93 6.82
C SER A 168 6.87 -14.72 5.45
N ASP A 169 8.07 -15.26 5.26
CA ASP A 169 8.75 -15.21 3.96
C ASP A 169 8.00 -16.04 2.91
N GLY A 170 7.87 -15.49 1.70
CA GLY A 170 7.17 -16.14 0.59
C GLY A 170 5.66 -16.33 0.82
N PHE A 171 5.05 -15.54 1.72
CA PHE A 171 3.66 -15.74 2.12
C PHE A 171 2.71 -15.66 0.94
N ALA A 172 2.84 -14.65 0.08
CA ALA A 172 1.95 -14.44 -1.06
C ALA A 172 1.97 -15.66 -2.00
N THR A 173 3.17 -16.18 -2.27
CA THR A 173 3.36 -17.38 -3.09
C THR A 173 2.76 -18.62 -2.44
N LYS A 174 2.99 -18.82 -1.14
CA LYS A 174 2.45 -19.97 -0.37
C LYS A 174 0.93 -19.98 -0.38
N VAL A 175 0.28 -18.83 -0.21
CA VAL A 175 -1.19 -18.75 -0.18
C VAL A 175 -1.83 -18.68 -1.56
N LYS A 176 -1.06 -18.42 -2.63
CA LYS A 176 -1.58 -18.23 -4.00
C LYS A 176 -2.39 -19.44 -4.46
N LYS A 177 -1.83 -20.64 -4.34
CA LYS A 177 -2.48 -21.89 -4.79
C LYS A 177 -3.80 -22.14 -4.05
N ILE A 178 -3.76 -22.19 -2.72
CA ILE A 178 -4.97 -22.43 -1.90
C ILE A 178 -6.02 -21.34 -2.09
N SER A 179 -5.62 -20.08 -2.30
CA SER A 179 -6.57 -18.99 -2.55
C SER A 179 -7.28 -19.16 -3.88
N ASN A 180 -6.58 -19.55 -4.95
CA ASN A 180 -7.20 -19.82 -6.26
C ASN A 180 -8.14 -21.04 -6.22
N GLU A 181 -7.83 -22.05 -5.41
CA GLU A 181 -8.68 -23.24 -5.24
C GLU A 181 -9.95 -22.92 -4.42
N MET A 182 -9.82 -22.11 -3.36
CA MET A 182 -10.90 -21.89 -2.38
C MET A 182 -11.75 -20.64 -2.67
N ILE A 183 -11.18 -19.58 -3.25
CA ILE A 183 -11.84 -18.30 -3.52
C ILE A 183 -12.17 -18.21 -5.02
N THR A 184 -13.20 -18.96 -5.42
CA THR A 184 -13.60 -19.09 -6.84
C THR A 184 -14.66 -18.09 -7.28
N GLY A 185 -15.14 -17.23 -6.38
CA GLY A 185 -16.26 -16.31 -6.62
C GLY A 185 -17.65 -16.97 -6.69
N LYS A 186 -17.72 -18.31 -6.77
CA LYS A 186 -19.00 -19.06 -6.80
C LYS A 186 -19.64 -19.20 -5.41
N LYS A 187 -18.83 -19.10 -4.35
CA LYS A 187 -19.23 -19.17 -2.94
C LYS A 187 -18.59 -18.02 -2.17
N MET A 188 -19.29 -17.54 -1.16
CA MET A 188 -18.80 -16.52 -0.22
C MET A 188 -17.84 -17.16 0.79
N ASN A 189 -16.65 -17.54 0.32
CA ASN A 189 -15.60 -18.10 1.15
C ASN A 189 -14.66 -16.99 1.62
N ALA A 190 -14.13 -17.13 2.84
CA ALA A 190 -13.05 -16.30 3.35
C ALA A 190 -11.96 -17.21 3.94
N LEU A 191 -10.71 -16.91 3.59
CA LEU A 191 -9.55 -17.57 4.21
C LEU A 191 -9.10 -16.74 5.40
N VAL A 192 -9.06 -17.36 6.57
CA VAL A 192 -8.62 -16.71 7.81
C VAL A 192 -7.14 -17.00 8.03
N ILE A 193 -6.39 -15.95 8.37
CA ILE A 193 -4.96 -16.03 8.65
C ILE A 193 -4.76 -15.85 10.15
N ARG A 194 -3.88 -16.66 10.74
CA ARG A 194 -3.50 -16.51 12.15
C ARG A 194 -2.52 -15.35 12.30
N ARG A 195 -2.83 -14.45 13.23
CA ARG A 195 -1.95 -13.37 13.67
C ARG A 195 -1.28 -13.77 14.98
N PHE A 196 0.00 -13.41 15.11
CA PHE A 196 0.78 -13.58 16.34
C PHE A 196 1.38 -12.24 16.72
N GLU A 197 1.47 -11.99 18.03
CA GLU A 197 2.05 -10.77 18.59
C GLU A 197 3.21 -11.12 19.51
N THR A 198 4.23 -10.28 19.50
CA THR A 198 5.43 -10.47 20.32
C THR A 198 6.03 -9.13 20.70
N ASN A 199 6.55 -9.04 21.93
CA ASN A 199 7.33 -7.90 22.41
C ASN A 199 8.83 -8.08 22.10
N LYS A 200 9.24 -9.22 21.52
CA LYS A 200 10.63 -9.49 21.14
C LYS A 200 11.00 -8.69 19.89
N LYS A 201 12.25 -8.23 19.82
CA LYS A 201 12.79 -7.50 18.65
C LYS A 201 12.88 -8.37 17.39
N LEU A 202 13.14 -9.67 17.56
CA LEU A 202 13.19 -10.63 16.47
C LEU A 202 11.78 -11.12 16.16
N ILE A 203 11.31 -10.86 14.94
CA ILE A 203 10.01 -11.31 14.45
C ILE A 203 10.22 -12.61 13.65
N PRO A 204 9.59 -13.74 14.05
CA PRO A 204 9.67 -14.99 13.31
C PRO A 204 9.23 -14.84 11.84
N ARG A 205 9.99 -15.41 10.92
CA ARG A 205 9.74 -15.36 9.46
C ARG A 205 9.20 -16.67 8.88
N ASP A 206 9.21 -17.74 9.68
CA ASP A 206 8.70 -19.06 9.33
C ASP A 206 8.14 -19.78 10.57
N ASN A 207 7.56 -20.96 10.37
CA ASN A 207 6.92 -21.72 11.44
C ASN A 207 7.94 -22.30 12.45
N ILE A 208 9.16 -22.62 12.01
CA ILE A 208 10.21 -23.17 12.87
C ILE A 208 10.68 -22.10 13.86
N GLN A 209 10.93 -20.88 13.35
CA GLN A 209 11.26 -19.73 14.18
C GLN A 209 10.11 -19.35 15.13
N LEU A 210 8.87 -19.50 14.67
CA LEU A 210 7.69 -19.19 15.49
C LEU A 210 7.57 -20.20 16.64
N GLU A 211 7.70 -21.49 16.36
CA GLU A 211 7.72 -22.57 17.36
C GLU A 211 8.85 -22.36 18.37
N ALA A 212 10.09 -22.17 17.90
CA ALA A 212 11.22 -21.86 18.77
C ALA A 212 11.01 -20.58 19.60
N ALA A 213 10.27 -19.58 19.10
CA ALA A 213 9.96 -18.38 19.85
C ALA A 213 8.90 -18.59 20.95
N PHE A 214 8.06 -19.62 20.83
CA PHE A 214 7.14 -20.08 21.86
C PHE A 214 7.83 -20.98 22.89
N ASP A 215 8.67 -21.91 22.44
CA ASP A 215 9.37 -22.85 23.32
C ASP A 215 10.41 -22.16 24.21
N ASN A 216 11.09 -21.14 23.68
CA ASN A 216 11.98 -20.26 24.45
C ASN A 216 11.21 -19.22 25.31
N LYS A 217 10.03 -19.58 25.85
CA LYS A 217 9.26 -18.79 26.83
C LYS A 217 9.20 -19.42 28.23
N THR A 218 10.00 -20.45 28.52
CA THR A 218 10.48 -20.74 29.89
C THR A 218 11.73 -19.93 30.20
#